data_AF-A0A0B7MK67-F1
#
_entry.id   AF-A0A0B7MK67-F1
#
_cell.length_a   1.000
_cell.length_b   1.000
_cell.length_c   1.000
_cell.angle_alpha   90.00
_cell.angle_beta   90.00
_cell.angle_gamma   90.00
#
_symmetry.space_group_name_H-M   'P 1'
#
loop_
_entity.id
_entity.type
_entity.pdbx_description
1 polymer ?
#
loop_
_entity_poly.entity_id
_entity_poly.type
_entity_poly.pdbx_seq_one_letter_code
_entity_poly.pdbx_strand_id
1 'polypeptide(L)' 'MFDQFYNWIEGIAALPNTLLGKAIHYAKSQRKYLARYLLDGRLEISNNRAERSIKPFVIGRNYVLTLFMLPNIAEVGETA' A
#
# COMPACT_ATOMS: atom_id res chain seq x y z
N MET A 1 1.81 -22.98 -9.41
CA MET A 1 1.08 -21.70 -9.43
C MET A 1 2.01 -20.50 -9.24
N PHE A 2 2.74 -20.39 -8.11
CA PHE A 2 3.66 -19.26 -7.88
C PHE A 2 4.76 -19.13 -8.95
N ASP A 3 5.48 -20.23 -9.23
CA ASP A 3 6.53 -20.22 -10.26
C ASP A 3 5.98 -20.03 -11.68
N GLN A 4 4.78 -20.54 -11.95
CA GLN A 4 4.12 -20.36 -13.24
C GLN A 4 3.78 -18.89 -13.50
N PHE A 5 3.29 -18.17 -12.48
CA PHE A 5 3.04 -16.74 -12.56
C PHE A 5 4.31 -15.95 -12.85
N TYR A 6 5.41 -16.26 -12.15
CA TYR A 6 6.68 -15.57 -12.38
C TYR A 6 7.30 -15.91 -13.73
N ASN A 7 7.21 -17.16 -14.19
CA ASN A 7 7.63 -17.54 -15.54
C ASN A 7 6.82 -16.81 -16.61
N TRP A 8 5.51 -16.63 -16.41
CA TRP A 8 4.68 -15.85 -17.31
C TRP A 8 5.10 -14.37 -17.32
N ILE A 9 5.35 -13.76 -16.15
CA ILE A 9 5.82 -12.38 -16.04
C ILE A 9 7.18 -12.16 -16.71
N GLU A 10 8.10 -13.12 -16.64
CA GLU A 10 9.40 -13.02 -17.32
C GLU A 10 9.25 -13.00 -18.85
N GLY A 11 8.20 -13.62 -19.40
CA GLY A 11 7.91 -13.63 -20.83
C GLY A 11 7.24 -12.36 -21.37
N ILE A 12 6.83 -11.41 -20.52
CA ILE A 12 6.15 -10.19 -20.97
C ILE A 12 7.17 -9.10 -21.26
N ALA A 13 7.27 -8.71 -22.53
CA ALA A 13 8.03 -7.54 -22.98
C ALA A 13 7.20 -6.26 -22.78
N ALA A 14 7.24 -5.69 -21.58
CA ALA A 14 6.58 -4.41 -21.29
C ALA A 14 7.54 -3.23 -21.44
N LEU A 15 7.06 -2.14 -22.05
CA LEU A 15 7.85 -0.93 -22.24
C LEU A 15 8.11 -0.26 -20.88
N PRO A 16 9.36 0.15 -20.57
CA PRO A 16 9.67 0.85 -19.34
C PRO A 16 8.83 2.13 -19.22
N ASN A 17 8.39 2.46 -18.01
CA ASN A 17 7.53 3.60 -17.65
C ASN A 17 6.02 3.51 -17.97
N THR A 18 5.55 2.46 -18.63
CA THR A 18 4.10 2.20 -18.72
C THR A 18 3.55 1.71 -17.38
N LEU A 19 2.23 1.82 -17.16
CA LEU A 19 1.58 1.24 -15.97
C LEU A 19 1.85 -0.27 -15.86
N LEU A 20 1.82 -0.98 -16.99
CA LEU A 20 2.14 -2.40 -17.06
C LEU A 20 3.62 -2.66 -16.72
N GLY A 21 4.54 -1.89 -17.30
CA GLY A 21 5.97 -2.00 -17.00
C GLY A 21 6.27 -1.76 -15.52
N LYS A 22 5.61 -0.76 -14.90
CA LYS A 22 5.71 -0.50 -13.46
C LYS A 22 5.16 -1.67 -12.63
N ALA A 23 3.99 -2.20 -13.01
CA ALA A 23 3.38 -3.34 -12.32
C ALA A 23 4.26 -4.60 -12.40
N ILE A 24 4.80 -4.91 -13.57
CA ILE A 24 5.71 -6.04 -13.79
C ILE A 24 7.00 -5.85 -12.98
N HIS A 25 7.60 -4.66 -13.05
CA HIS A 25 8.82 -4.36 -12.30
C HIS A 25 8.58 -4.49 -10.79
N TYR A 26 7.45 -4.00 -10.30
CA TYR A 26 7.05 -4.18 -8.91
C TYR A 26 6.88 -5.66 -8.55
N ALA A 27 6.13 -6.44 -9.34
CA ALA A 27 5.90 -7.85 -9.09
C ALA A 27 7.22 -8.66 -9.04
N LYS A 28 8.16 -8.40 -9.96
CA LYS A 28 9.50 -8.99 -9.98
C LYS A 28 10.28 -8.65 -8.70
N SER A 29 10.28 -7.37 -8.32
CA SER A 29 10.97 -6.88 -7.12
C SER A 29 10.42 -7.47 -5.82
N GLN A 30 9.12 -7.77 -5.79
CA GLN A 30 8.44 -8.33 -4.61
C GLN A 30 8.59 -9.86 -4.47
N ARG A 31 9.11 -10.56 -5.48
CA ARG A 31 9.23 -12.03 -5.48
C ARG A 31 9.90 -12.58 -4.23
N LYS A 32 10.99 -11.94 -3.78
CA LYS A 32 11.75 -12.39 -2.59
C LYS A 32 10.94 -12.30 -1.29
N TYR A 33 9.99 -11.36 -1.20
CA TYR A 33 9.16 -11.18 -0.02
C TYR A 33 7.96 -12.11 -0.07
N LEU A 34 7.32 -12.22 -1.24
CA LEU A 34 6.21 -13.14 -1.46
C LEU A 34 6.67 -14.61 -1.32
N ALA A 35 7.89 -14.97 -1.71
CA ALA A 35 8.38 -16.32 -1.49
C ALA A 35 8.43 -16.72 0.00
N ARG A 36 8.51 -15.76 0.95
CA ARG A 36 8.64 -16.06 2.38
C ARG A 36 7.39 -16.72 2.98
N TYR A 37 6.18 -16.36 2.53
CA TYR A 37 4.97 -17.01 3.04
C TYR A 37 4.86 -18.47 2.60
N LEU A 38 5.56 -18.85 1.52
CA LEU A 38 5.64 -20.24 1.08
C LEU A 38 6.61 -21.07 1.93
N LEU A 39 7.59 -20.41 2.56
CA LEU A 39 8.63 -21.04 3.38
C LEU A 39 8.24 -21.12 4.86
N ASP A 40 7.45 -20.15 5.35
CA ASP A 40 6.96 -20.10 6.72
C ASP A 40 5.45 -19.88 6.75
N GLY A 41 4.71 -20.95 7.05
CA GLY A 41 3.24 -20.93 7.12
C GLY A 41 2.67 -20.15 8.30
N ARG A 42 3.50 -19.63 9.21
CA ARG A 42 3.06 -18.70 10.26
C ARG A 42 2.86 -17.28 9.72
N LEU A 43 3.40 -16.97 8.55
CA LEU A 43 3.26 -15.69 7.90
C LEU A 43 1.96 -15.65 7.09
N GLU A 44 1.15 -14.64 7.36
CA GLU A 44 -0.07 -14.36 6.60
C GLU A 44 0.28 -13.88 5.19
N ILE A 45 -0.44 -14.37 4.18
CA ILE A 45 -0.25 -13.94 2.77
C ILE A 45 -0.66 -12.48 2.56
N SER A 46 -1.57 -11.95 3.38
CA SER A 46 -2.08 -10.59 3.28
C SER A 46 -1.48 -9.69 4.35
N ASN A 47 -1.23 -8.43 3.97
CA ASN A 47 -0.76 -7.40 4.91
C ASN A 47 -1.87 -6.85 5.83
N ASN A 48 -3.09 -7.40 5.76
CA ASN A 48 -4.28 -6.88 6.45
C ASN A 48 -4.07 -6.73 7.96
N ARG A 49 -3.37 -7.68 8.58
CA ARG A 49 -3.08 -7.64 10.02
C ARG A 49 -2.15 -6.46 10.37
N ALA A 50 -1.08 -6.26 9.60
CA ALA A 50 -0.14 -5.16 9.83
C ALA A 50 -0.79 -3.80 9.53
N GLU A 51 -1.61 -3.71 8.49
CA GLU A 51 -2.38 -2.51 8.18
C GLU A 51 -3.36 -2.16 9.31
N ARG A 52 -4.10 -3.15 9.84
CA ARG A 52 -4.97 -2.94 11.00
C ARG A 52 -4.19 -2.50 12.23
N SER A 53 -3.00 -3.05 12.46
CA SER A 53 -2.19 -2.64 13.62
C SER A 53 -1.58 -1.24 13.47
N ILE A 54 -1.27 -0.79 12.25
CA ILE A 54 -0.67 0.54 12.04
C ILE A 54 -1.72 1.64 11.87
N LYS A 55 -2.95 1.31 11.45
CA LYS A 55 -4.06 2.26 11.24
C LYS A 55 -4.29 3.23 12.41
N PRO A 56 -4.35 2.79 13.70
CA PRO A 56 -4.52 3.69 14.82
C PRO A 56 -3.43 4.76 14.92
N PHE A 57 -2.18 4.43 14.57
CA PHE A 57 -1.04 5.33 14.64
C PHE A 57 -0.99 6.35 13.49
N VAL A 58 -1.55 6.00 12.33
CA VAL A 58 -1.57 6.87 11.14
C VAL A 58 -2.79 7.77 11.12
N ILE A 59 -3.96 7.25 11.48
CA ILE A 59 -5.23 8.00 11.48
C ILE A 59 -5.20 9.11 12.54
N GLY A 60 -4.65 8.85 13.73
CA GLY A 60 -4.52 9.87 14.78
C GLY A 60 -3.61 11.04 14.38
N ARG A 61 -2.61 10.81 13.52
CA ARG A 61 -1.71 11.86 13.00
C ARG A 61 -2.33 12.68 11.89
N ASN A 62 -3.16 12.06 11.05
CA ASN A 62 -3.87 12.77 9.99
C ASN A 62 -4.96 13.69 10.54
N TYR A 63 -5.65 13.33 11.62
CA TYR A 63 -6.63 14.24 12.26
C TYR A 63 -5.98 15.52 12.77
N VAL A 64 -4.78 15.42 13.36
CA VAL A 64 -4.02 16.61 13.78
C VAL A 64 -3.70 17.47 12.55
N LEU A 65 -3.16 16.88 11.49
CA LEU A 65 -2.86 17.63 10.26
C LEU A 65 -4.12 18.25 9.63
N THR A 66 -5.25 17.56 9.54
CA THR A 66 -6.49 18.15 9.01
C THR A 66 -7.12 19.18 9.94
N LEU A 67 -7.07 19.01 11.27
CA LEU A 67 -7.58 20.01 12.22
C LEU A 67 -6.73 21.29 12.22
N PHE A 68 -5.41 21.18 12.01
CA PHE A 68 -4.52 22.33 11.85
C PHE A 68 -4.59 22.97 10.45
N MET A 69 -5.03 22.25 9.41
CA MET A 69 -5.17 22.76 8.03
C MET A 69 -6.54 23.36 7.71
N LEU A 70 -7.51 23.36 8.65
CA LEU A 70 -8.75 24.11 8.50
C LEU A 70 -8.56 25.54 9.03
N PRO A 71 -8.39 26.56 8.17
CA PRO A 71 -8.55 27.92 8.63
C PRO A 71 -10.05 28.15 8.85
N ASN A 72 -10.37 28.57 10.07
CA ASN A 72 -11.50 29.46 10.36
C ASN A 72 -12.93 28.90 10.16
N ILE A 73 -13.43 28.17 11.17
CA ILE A 73 -14.89 28.01 11.40
C ILE A 73 -15.28 28.62 12.76
N ALA A 74 -14.56 29.65 13.23
CA ALA A 74 -14.85 30.34 14.48
C ALA A 74 -15.37 31.77 14.30
N GLU A 75 -15.36 32.34 13.09
CA GLU A 75 -15.76 33.75 12.86
C GLU A 75 -17.12 33.96 12.18
N VAL A 76 -17.96 32.94 12.00
CA VAL A 76 -19.31 33.11 11.43
C VAL A 76 -20.34 32.54 12.38
N GLY A 77 -20.75 33.34 13.37
CA GLY A 77 -21.80 32.94 14.31
C GLY A 77 -22.21 33.93 15.39
N GLU A 78 -21.66 35.15 15.43
CA GLU A 78 -22.06 36.17 16.43
C GLU A 78 -22.51 37.47 15.76
N THR A 79 -23.65 37.38 15.07
CA THR A 79 -24.56 38.50 14.87
C THR A 79 -26.00 37.97 14.86
N ALA A 80 -26.59 37.89 16.05
CA ALA A 80 -28.04 37.99 16.30
C ALA A 80 -28.24 38.36 17.78
#